data_AF-A0A3E5FS04-F1
#
_entry.id   AF-A0A3E5FS04-F1
#
_cell.length_a   1.000
_cell.length_b   1.000
_cell.length_c   1.000
_cell.angle_alpha   90.00
_cell.angle_beta   90.00
_cell.angle_gamma   90.00
#
_symmetry.space_group_name_H-M   'P 1'
#
loop_
_entity.id
_entity.type
_entity.pdbx_description
1 polymer ?
#
loop_
_entity_poly.entity_id
_entity_poly.type
_entity_poly.pdbx_seq_one_letter_code
_entity_poly.pdbx_strand_id
1 'polypeptide(L)'
;MNTLIIKINNLDQALMLSRAYKEGEIKLNVSKLARELNCSRKTLSRRLNGIAPKKTRHRKRYLDDYKDLIYKYLCDEQRDFDYIDHIYYFMKREHGITCIRSTFFRYIKNNEELNSKFKNNRTGFFIERFETDPDQ
;
A
#
# COMPACT_ATOMS: atom_id res chain seq x y z
N MET A 1 -41.50 17.62 -22.74
CA MET A 1 -40.48 17.13 -21.79
C MET A 1 -39.32 16.60 -22.60
N ASN A 2 -38.16 17.27 -22.58
CA ASN A 2 -36.99 16.86 -23.36
C ASN A 2 -36.41 15.59 -22.73
N THR A 3 -36.73 14.44 -23.32
CA THR A 3 -36.09 13.17 -22.95
C THR A 3 -34.67 13.17 -23.48
N LEU A 4 -33.69 13.38 -22.60
CA LEU A 4 -32.28 13.15 -22.90
C LEU A 4 -32.07 11.64 -23.12
N ILE A 5 -31.87 11.25 -24.37
CA ILE A 5 -31.53 9.87 -24.73
C ILE A 5 -30.03 9.70 -24.54
N ILE A 6 -29.63 9.26 -23.35
CA ILE A 6 -28.23 8.93 -23.06
C ILE A 6 -27.98 7.48 -23.52
N LYS A 7 -27.20 7.30 -24.58
CA LYS A 7 -26.70 5.99 -24.98
C LYS A 7 -25.43 5.67 -24.20
N ILE A 8 -25.45 4.55 -23.47
CA ILE A 8 -24.29 4.05 -22.74
C ILE A 8 -23.72 2.89 -23.56
N ASN A 9 -22.50 3.06 -24.09
CA ASN A 9 -21.82 2.04 -24.89
C ASN A 9 -20.74 1.31 -24.08
N ASN A 10 -20.27 1.90 -22.97
CA ASN A 10 -19.19 1.35 -22.15
C ASN A 10 -19.53 1.37 -20.66
N LEU A 11 -19.00 0.38 -19.94
CA LEU A 11 -19.13 0.21 -18.50
C LEU A 11 -18.45 1.35 -17.69
N ASP A 12 -17.48 2.05 -18.28
CA ASP A 12 -16.87 3.23 -17.66
C ASP A 12 -17.78 4.46 -17.74
N GLN A 13 -18.63 4.59 -18.77
CA GLN A 13 -19.65 5.64 -18.84
C GLN A 13 -20.72 5.41 -17.75
N ALA A 14 -21.03 4.15 -17.43
CA ALA A 14 -21.89 3.82 -16.29
C ALA A 14 -21.25 4.23 -14.94
N LEU A 15 -19.92 4.22 -14.83
CA LEU A 15 -19.23 4.73 -13.64
C LEU A 15 -19.32 6.26 -13.54
N MET A 16 -19.23 6.97 -14.67
CA MET A 16 -19.39 8.44 -14.70
C MET A 16 -20.78 8.88 -14.22
N LEU A 17 -21.81 8.08 -14.50
CA LEU A 17 -23.19 8.32 -14.06
C LEU A 17 -23.45 7.95 -12.58
N SER A 18 -22.44 7.44 -11.87
CA SER A 18 -22.62 6.96 -10.50
C SER A 18 -23.07 8.04 -9.52
N ARG A 19 -22.65 9.29 -9.73
CA ARG A 19 -23.05 10.43 -8.88
C ARG A 19 -24.54 10.71 -8.98
N ALA A 20 -25.02 10.98 -10.19
CA ALA A 20 -26.44 11.25 -10.46
C ALA A 20 -27.35 10.05 -10.11
N TYR A 21 -26.85 8.82 -10.25
CA TYR A 21 -27.56 7.62 -9.81
C TYR A 21 -27.67 7.53 -8.28
N LYS A 22 -26.62 7.90 -7.51
CA LYS A 22 -26.65 7.93 -6.04
C LYS A 22 -27.52 9.05 -5.48
N GLU A 23 -27.48 10.21 -6.12
CA GLU A 23 -28.29 11.39 -5.75
C GLU A 23 -29.78 11.20 -6.11
N GLY A 24 -30.12 10.11 -6.81
CA GLY A 24 -31.51 9.74 -7.14
C GLY A 24 -32.10 10.52 -8.30
N GLU A 25 -31.29 11.33 -8.98
CA GLU A 25 -31.70 12.18 -10.10
C GLU A 25 -32.09 11.35 -11.34
N ILE A 26 -31.60 10.11 -11.44
CA ILE A 26 -31.80 9.24 -12.60
C ILE A 26 -32.39 7.88 -12.19
N LYS A 27 -33.60 7.60 -12.67
CA LYS A 27 -34.23 6.28 -12.55
C LYS A 27 -33.88 5.40 -13.76
N LEU A 28 -33.00 4.43 -13.56
CA LEU A 28 -32.51 3.53 -14.61
C LEU A 28 -33.12 2.12 -14.50
N ASN A 29 -33.50 1.54 -15.64
CA ASN A 29 -33.75 0.09 -15.70
C ASN A 29 -32.43 -0.67 -15.86
N VAL A 30 -31.81 -0.98 -14.72
CA VAL A 30 -30.50 -1.65 -14.65
C VAL A 30 -30.49 -2.99 -15.39
N SER A 31 -31.60 -3.74 -15.39
CA SER A 31 -31.66 -5.05 -16.05
C SER A 31 -31.67 -4.93 -17.58
N LYS A 32 -32.35 -3.91 -18.13
CA LYS A 32 -32.35 -3.66 -19.57
C LYS A 32 -30.98 -3.19 -20.06
N LEU A 33 -30.40 -2.20 -19.37
CA LEU A 33 -29.07 -1.68 -19.68
C LEU A 33 -27.97 -2.75 -19.56
N ALA A 34 -28.08 -3.66 -18.59
CA ALA A 34 -27.12 -4.75 -18.43
C ALA A 34 -27.12 -5.71 -19.63
N ARG A 35 -28.30 -5.99 -20.21
CA ARG A 35 -28.43 -6.81 -21.43
C ARG A 35 -27.84 -6.10 -22.65
N GLU A 36 -28.11 -4.80 -22.81
CA GLU A 36 -27.56 -4.00 -23.91
C GLU A 36 -26.02 -3.91 -23.83
N LEU A 37 -25.47 -3.83 -22.62
CA LEU A 37 -24.02 -3.79 -22.36
C LEU A 37 -23.35 -5.17 -22.27
N ASN A 38 -24.08 -6.26 -22.53
CA ASN A 38 -23.58 -7.64 -22.39
C ASN A 38 -22.86 -7.92 -21.05
N CYS A 39 -23.38 -7.37 -19.95
CA CYS A 39 -22.79 -7.52 -18.61
C CYS A 39 -23.82 -8.02 -17.59
N SER A 40 -23.35 -8.54 -16.45
CA SER A 40 -24.27 -8.94 -15.39
C SER A 40 -24.91 -7.73 -14.72
N ARG A 41 -26.18 -7.85 -14.30
CA ARG A 41 -26.87 -6.82 -13.50
C ARG A 41 -26.05 -6.40 -12.27
N LYS A 42 -25.40 -7.35 -11.60
CA LYS A 42 -24.53 -7.10 -10.43
C LYS A 42 -23.33 -6.22 -10.81
N THR A 43 -22.70 -6.49 -11.96
CA THR A 43 -21.56 -5.70 -12.45
C THR A 43 -21.97 -4.26 -12.74
N LEU A 44 -23.09 -4.07 -13.45
CA LEU A 44 -23.59 -2.73 -13.77
C LEU A 44 -24.00 -1.96 -12.50
N SER A 45 -24.73 -2.61 -11.58
CA SER A 45 -25.11 -2.01 -10.30
C SER A 45 -23.89 -1.60 -9.47
N ARG A 46 -22.83 -2.43 -9.44
CA ARG A 46 -21.58 -2.10 -8.75
C ARG A 46 -20.92 -0.84 -9.33
N ARG A 47 -20.93 -0.70 -10.65
CA ARG A 47 -20.38 0.48 -11.36
C ARG A 47 -21.20 1.74 -11.10
N LEU A 48 -22.54 1.64 -11.16
CA LEU A 48 -23.45 2.74 -10.81
C LEU A 48 -23.33 3.15 -9.33
N ASN A 49 -22.99 2.21 -8.44
CA ASN A 49 -22.68 2.52 -7.04
C ASN A 49 -21.26 3.12 -6.86
N GLY A 50 -20.53 3.42 -7.94
CA GLY A 50 -19.22 4.04 -7.90
C GLY A 50 -18.07 3.07 -7.60
N ILE A 51 -18.32 1.76 -7.59
CA ILE A 51 -17.30 0.77 -7.26
C ILE A 51 -16.65 0.27 -8.55
N ALA A 52 -15.45 0.77 -8.83
CA ALA A 52 -14.61 0.26 -9.90
C ALA A 52 -13.88 -1.04 -9.48
N PRO A 53 -13.68 -2.00 -10.41
CA PRO A 53 -12.80 -3.13 -10.14
C PRO A 53 -11.38 -2.66 -9.86
N LYS A 54 -10.81 -3.10 -8.74
CA LYS A 54 -9.38 -2.91 -8.47
C LYS A 54 -8.58 -3.87 -9.36
N LYS A 55 -7.55 -3.36 -10.03
CA LYS A 55 -6.63 -4.20 -10.83
C LYS A 55 -5.79 -5.12 -9.94
N THR A 56 -5.42 -4.64 -8.76
CA THR A 56 -4.57 -5.36 -7.82
C THR A 56 -5.28 -5.50 -6.47
N ARG A 57 -5.17 -6.69 -5.86
CA ARG A 57 -5.64 -6.92 -4.50
C ARG A 57 -4.66 -6.29 -3.51
N HIS A 58 -5.17 -5.48 -2.58
CA HIS A 58 -4.41 -5.11 -1.39
C HIS A 58 -4.44 -6.31 -0.44
N ARG A 59 -3.29 -6.96 -0.25
CA ARG A 59 -3.10 -8.04 0.70
C ARG A 59 -2.30 -7.52 1.89
N LYS A 60 -2.85 -7.68 3.09
CA LYS A 60 -2.14 -7.44 4.34
C LYS A 60 -0.94 -8.39 4.43
N ARG A 61 0.24 -7.84 4.68
CA ARG A 61 1.48 -8.61 4.84
C ARG A 61 1.60 -9.03 6.30
N TYR A 62 2.26 -10.16 6.54
CA TYR A 62 2.56 -10.64 7.90
C TYR A 62 3.30 -9.58 8.74
N LEU A 63 4.25 -8.87 8.14
CA LEU A 63 5.03 -7.83 8.83
C LEU A 63 4.24 -6.54 9.11
N ASP A 64 3.04 -6.36 8.53
CA ASP A 64 2.21 -5.19 8.82
C ASP A 64 1.73 -5.21 10.28
N ASP A 65 1.54 -6.39 10.88
CA ASP A 65 1.16 -6.53 12.28
C ASP A 65 2.29 -6.10 13.25
N TYR A 66 3.54 -6.16 12.79
CA TYR A 66 4.72 -5.80 13.58
C TYR A 66 5.23 -4.40 13.26
N LYS A 67 4.60 -3.67 12.33
CA LYS A 67 5.09 -2.37 11.86
C LYS A 67 5.22 -1.36 13.01
N ASP A 68 4.19 -1.24 13.83
CA ASP A 68 4.16 -0.29 14.95
C ASP A 68 5.22 -0.62 15.99
N LEU A 69 5.42 -1.92 16.22
CA LEU A 69 6.41 -2.42 17.15
C LEU A 69 7.84 -2.16 16.64
N ILE A 70 8.11 -2.41 15.36
CA ILE A 70 9.40 -2.06 14.71
C ILE A 70 9.62 -0.55 14.81
N TYR A 71 8.61 0.28 14.54
CA TYR A 71 8.71 1.73 14.65
C TYR A 71 9.05 2.17 16.08
N LYS A 72 8.39 1.60 17.08
CA LYS A 72 8.66 1.87 18.50
C LYS A 72 10.14 1.60 18.84
N TYR A 73 10.70 0.49 18.38
CA TYR A 73 12.10 0.16 18.63
C TYR A 73 13.10 1.04 17.88
N LEU A 74 12.73 1.58 16.72
CA LEU A 74 13.58 2.53 15.98
C LEU A 74 13.54 3.95 16.55
N CYS A 75 12.58 4.24 17.42
CA CYS A 75 12.44 5.52 18.11
C CYS A 75 12.86 5.46 19.58
N ASP A 76 13.27 4.30 20.07
CA ASP A 76 13.68 4.12 21.47
C ASP A 76 15.08 4.72 21.68
N GLU A 77 15.20 5.66 22.63
CA GLU A 77 16.47 6.31 22.97
C GLU A 77 17.45 5.36 23.66
N GLN A 78 16.98 4.22 24.17
CA GLN A 78 17.82 3.27 24.90
C GLN A 78 18.52 2.25 23.97
N ARG A 79 18.08 2.13 22.71
CA ARG A 79 18.55 1.09 21.79
C ARG A 79 18.76 1.66 20.39
N ASP A 80 20.02 1.96 20.08
CA ASP A 80 20.40 2.38 18.74
C ASP A 80 20.58 1.17 17.82
N PHE A 81 19.70 1.06 16.83
CA PHE A 81 19.82 0.08 15.76
C PHE A 81 20.41 0.74 14.51
N ASP A 82 21.74 0.79 14.41
CA ASP A 82 22.44 1.37 13.24
C ASP A 82 22.17 0.60 11.94
N TYR A 83 21.95 -0.71 12.07
CA TYR A 83 21.75 -1.62 10.94
C TYR A 83 20.41 -2.33 11.00
N ILE A 84 19.79 -2.49 9.84
CA ILE A 84 18.55 -3.25 9.66
C ILE A 84 18.70 -4.70 10.17
N ASP A 85 19.92 -5.25 10.10
CA ASP A 85 20.18 -6.61 10.58
C ASP A 85 20.08 -6.74 12.10
N HIS A 86 20.49 -5.71 12.85
CA HIS A 86 20.40 -5.73 14.31
C HIS A 86 18.94 -5.77 14.76
N ILE A 87 18.08 -4.94 14.17
CA ILE A 87 16.64 -4.98 14.49
C ILE A 87 16.00 -6.29 14.04
N TYR A 88 16.42 -6.88 12.91
CA TYR A 88 15.91 -8.18 12.47
C TYR A 88 16.21 -9.29 13.48
N TYR A 89 17.47 -9.41 13.94
CA TYR A 89 17.84 -10.43 14.93
C TYR A 89 17.18 -10.18 16.27
N PHE A 90 17.05 -8.92 16.67
CA PHE A 90 16.33 -8.54 17.87
C PHE A 90 14.85 -8.94 17.80
N MET A 91 14.17 -8.61 16.70
CA MET A 91 12.78 -9.01 16.46
C MET A 91 12.59 -10.53 16.43
N LYS A 92 13.54 -11.24 15.84
CA LYS A 92 13.50 -12.70 15.82
C LYS A 92 13.66 -13.31 17.22
N ARG A 93 14.51 -12.72 18.07
CA ARG A 93 14.79 -13.20 19.42
C ARG A 93 13.66 -12.89 20.40
N GLU A 94 13.19 -11.65 20.45
CA GLU A 94 12.19 -11.23 21.45
C GLU A 94 10.75 -11.55 21.01
N HIS A 95 10.45 -11.39 19.72
CA HIS A 95 9.07 -11.46 19.19
C HIS A 95 8.82 -12.70 18.31
N GLY A 96 9.82 -13.57 18.17
CA GLY A 96 9.67 -14.85 17.47
C GLY A 96 9.31 -14.71 15.99
N ILE A 97 9.74 -13.64 15.32
CA ILE A 97 9.40 -13.41 13.91
C ILE A 97 9.93 -14.59 13.05
N THR A 98 9.04 -15.17 12.25
CA THR A 98 9.33 -16.36 11.42
C THR A 98 9.87 -16.03 10.03
N CYS A 99 9.79 -14.76 9.61
CA CYS A 99 10.19 -14.36 8.27
C CYS A 99 11.71 -14.39 8.07
N ILE A 100 12.14 -14.54 6.82
CA ILE A 100 13.55 -14.53 6.43
C ILE A 100 14.06 -13.09 6.38
N ARG A 101 15.35 -12.90 6.68
CA ARG A 101 16.05 -11.60 6.65
C ARG A 101 15.76 -10.78 5.40
N SER A 102 15.77 -11.39 4.21
CA SER A 102 15.54 -10.70 2.94
C SER A 102 14.11 -10.13 2.82
N THR A 103 13.11 -10.84 3.35
CA THR A 103 11.72 -10.39 3.41
C THR A 103 11.59 -9.20 4.35
N PHE A 104 12.22 -9.29 5.53
CA PHE A 104 12.24 -8.22 6.53
C PHE A 104 12.93 -6.96 6.00
N PHE A 105 14.10 -7.13 5.39
CA PHE A 105 14.84 -6.02 4.77
C PHE A 105 14.02 -5.33 3.67
N ARG A 106 13.40 -6.12 2.77
CA ARG A 106 12.53 -5.59 1.71
C ARG A 106 11.33 -4.86 2.29
N TYR A 107 10.79 -5.36 3.41
CA TYR A 107 9.69 -4.71 4.10
C TYR A 107 10.09 -3.33 4.63
N ILE A 108 11.19 -3.22 5.36
CA ILE A 108 11.68 -1.93 5.87
C ILE A 108 12.01 -0.98 4.72
N LYS A 109 12.72 -1.44 3.69
CA LYS A 109 13.12 -0.58 2.57
C LYS A 109 11.93 -0.04 1.77
N ASN A 110 10.86 -0.82 1.63
CA ASN A 110 9.65 -0.40 0.92
C ASN A 110 8.74 0.50 1.75
N ASN A 111 8.89 0.53 3.08
CA ASN A 111 8.15 1.42 3.97
C ASN A 111 8.98 2.69 4.18
N GLU A 112 8.54 3.80 3.59
CA GLU A 112 9.25 5.07 3.66
C GLU A 112 9.49 5.54 5.10
N GLU A 113 8.48 5.41 5.97
CA GLU A 113 8.55 5.77 7.39
C GLU A 113 9.70 5.05 8.14
N LEU A 114 9.85 3.74 7.91
CA LEU A 114 10.89 2.94 8.56
C LEU A 114 12.26 3.18 7.93
N ASN A 115 12.30 3.30 6.60
CA ASN A 115 13.53 3.51 5.85
C ASN A 115 14.19 4.86 6.16
N SER A 116 13.40 5.91 6.38
CA SER A 116 13.91 7.24 6.71
C SER A 116 14.70 7.25 8.03
N LYS A 117 14.31 6.43 9.01
CA LYS A 117 15.04 6.32 10.29
C LYS A 117 16.47 5.78 10.12
N PHE A 118 16.70 4.88 9.17
CA PHE A 118 18.04 4.35 8.90
C PHE A 118 18.89 5.24 7.99
N LYS A 119 18.28 6.11 7.18
CA LYS A 119 19.00 6.98 6.23
C LYS A 119 19.60 8.22 6.90
N ASN A 120 18.94 8.74 7.93
CA ASN A 120 19.37 9.97 8.61
C ASN A 120 20.71 9.79 9.36
N ASN A 121 21.09 8.55 9.71
CA ASN A 121 22.33 8.27 10.43
C ASN A 121 23.59 8.25 9.54
N ARG A 122 23.45 8.38 8.20
CA ARG A 122 24.59 8.24 7.26
C ARG A 122 25.17 9.55 6.75
N THR A 123 24.53 10.68 7.03
CA THR A 123 24.99 11.98 6.59
C THR A 123 25.85 12.61 7.68
N GLY A 124 27.17 12.31 7.72
CA GLY A 124 28.08 13.17 8.47
C GLY A 124 29.39 12.64 9.06
N PHE A 125 29.78 11.38 8.88
CA PHE A 125 31.10 10.94 9.38
C PHE A 125 32.11 10.79 8.23
N PHE A 126 32.94 11.82 8.05
CA PHE A 126 34.21 11.71 7.35
C PHE A 126 35.08 10.72 8.15
N ILE A 127 35.19 9.48 7.67
CA ILE A 127 36.08 8.48 8.27
C ILE A 127 37.48 8.79 7.74
N GLU A 128 38.23 9.63 8.47
CA GLU A 128 39.65 9.84 8.24
C GLU A 128 40.38 8.52 8.52
N ARG A 129 40.88 7.88 7.46
CA ARG A 129 41.65 6.65 7.59
C ARG A 129 43.08 7.05 7.94
N PHE A 130 43.50 6.81 9.17
CA PHE A 130 44.90 6.92 9.54
C PHE A 130 45.66 5.76 8.90
N GLU A 131 46.68 6.07 8.09
CA GLU A 131 47.63 5.08 7.59
C GLU A 131 48.38 4.50 8.80
N THR A 132 48.41 3.19 8.92
CA THR A 132 49.30 2.50 9.87
C THR A 132 50.62 2.23 9.17
N ASP A 133 51.73 2.63 9.79
CA ASP A 133 53.06 2.31 9.30
C ASP A 133 53.23 0.79 9.14
N PRO A 134 53.87 0.32 8.05
CA PRO A 134 54.17 -1.10 7.91
C PRO A 134 55.15 -1.53 9.02
N ASP A 135 54.82 -2.64 9.68
CA ASP A 135 55.49 -3.25 10.84
C ASP A 135 57.02 -3.04 10.88
N GLN A 136 57.54 -2.59 12.05
CA GLN A 136 58.96 -2.70 12.41
C GLN A 136 59.32 -4.10 12.91
#